data_AF-A0AAE0IUH6-F1
#
_entry.id   AF-A0AAE0IUH6-F1
#
_cell.length_a   1.000
_cell.length_b   1.000
_cell.length_c   1.000
_cell.angle_alpha   90.00
_cell.angle_beta   90.00
_cell.angle_gamma   90.00
#
_symmetry.space_group_name_H-M   'P 1'
#
loop_
_entity.id
_entity.type
_entity.pdbx_description
1 polymer ?
#
loop_
_entity_poly.entity_id
_entity_poly.type
_entity_poly.pdbx_seq_one_letter_code
_entity_poly.pdbx_strand_id
1 'polypeptide(L)'
;MENESVIEIKDIRFRSRRFQAPAKRLDEDRLVFVLDVPPNPIACWLSSWVPQLVHSWLLQLLPEWFLPTTVVMKERNPAKADSYETKSKHIGIFDLSRRRHQIRTRPTPAILLEKVERVSLHSLSTQELKSPFLLTELQGMYNLLTKNGVVHGDPRLHNFLRIDKRIVAIDFEFSYPLPSDVTNKDELETLKIEFGKRVRQEVGVELDDIGPSQAGREERGARREQEAIEKLRREEERAEKERLDKKDLDTDIMEMKREIKEKKRDIVELKHQVKEKEK
;
A
#
# COMPACT_ATOMS: atom_id res chain seq x y z
N MET A 1 11.26 -33.09 9.49
CA MET A 1 10.20 -33.73 8.68
C MET A 1 9.90 -32.77 7.55
N GLU A 2 10.38 -33.06 6.35
CA GLU A 2 10.02 -32.28 5.15
C GLU A 2 8.60 -32.68 4.78
N ASN A 3 7.63 -31.77 4.94
CA ASN A 3 6.29 -32.02 4.39
C ASN A 3 6.43 -32.16 2.88
N GLU A 4 6.05 -33.33 2.34
CA GLU A 4 5.91 -33.54 0.90
C GLU A 4 4.88 -32.55 0.37
N SER A 5 5.36 -31.42 -0.12
CA SER A 5 4.50 -30.40 -0.71
C SER A 5 3.85 -30.97 -1.96
N VAL A 6 2.52 -31.11 -1.96
CA VAL A 6 1.75 -31.53 -3.13
C VAL A 6 2.06 -30.59 -4.30
N ILE A 7 2.58 -31.16 -5.39
CA ILE A 7 2.85 -30.43 -6.63
C ILE A 7 1.56 -30.38 -7.44
N GLU A 8 1.01 -29.18 -7.62
CA GLU A 8 -0.17 -28.94 -8.46
C GLU A 8 0.28 -28.42 -9.83
N ILE A 9 -0.37 -28.80 -10.93
CA ILE A 9 -0.11 -28.19 -12.25
C ILE A 9 -1.09 -27.04 -12.47
N LYS A 10 -0.59 -25.82 -12.66
CA LYS A 10 -1.40 -24.61 -12.91
C LYS A 10 -1.35 -24.22 -14.40
N ASP A 11 -2.50 -24.09 -15.04
CA ASP A 11 -2.64 -23.57 -16.41
C ASP A 11 -2.81 -22.04 -16.46
N ILE A 12 -1.75 -21.33 -16.77
CA ILE A 12 -1.64 -19.88 -16.60
C ILE A 12 -1.70 -19.21 -17.96
N ARG A 13 -2.57 -18.20 -18.08
CA ARG A 13 -2.57 -17.25 -19.19
C ARG A 13 -2.02 -15.92 -18.70
N PHE A 14 -0.85 -15.55 -19.18
CA PHE A 14 -0.22 -14.25 -18.93
C PHE A 14 -0.12 -13.46 -20.24
N ARG A 15 -0.98 -12.44 -20.38
CA ARG A 15 -1.17 -11.69 -21.63
C ARG A 15 -1.44 -12.62 -22.82
N SER A 16 -0.56 -12.59 -23.82
CA SER A 16 -0.64 -13.42 -25.03
C SER A 16 -0.15 -14.86 -24.82
N ARG A 17 0.60 -15.13 -23.75
CA ARG A 17 1.21 -16.44 -23.48
C ARG A 17 0.33 -17.30 -22.58
N ARG A 18 0.10 -18.55 -22.97
CA ARG A 18 -0.49 -19.60 -22.12
C ARG A 18 0.56 -20.68 -21.87
N PHE A 19 0.68 -21.14 -20.63
CA PHE A 19 1.62 -22.20 -20.26
C PHE A 19 1.12 -22.94 -19.02
N GLN A 20 1.47 -24.22 -18.93
CA GLN A 20 1.30 -25.01 -17.72
C GLN A 20 2.61 -25.00 -16.94
N ALA A 21 2.52 -24.81 -15.62
CA ALA A 21 3.69 -24.81 -14.74
C ALA A 21 3.40 -25.66 -13.49
N PRO A 22 4.34 -26.51 -13.07
CA PRO A 22 4.33 -27.08 -11.73
C PRO A 22 4.29 -25.96 -10.70
N ALA A 23 3.42 -26.10 -9.71
CA ALA A 23 3.17 -25.14 -8.65
C ALA A 23 3.37 -25.80 -7.30
N LYS A 24 4.35 -25.31 -6.55
CA LYS A 24 4.59 -25.69 -5.16
C LYS A 24 4.04 -24.61 -4.24
N ARG A 25 3.11 -24.97 -3.38
CA ARG A 25 2.56 -24.05 -2.38
C ARG A 25 3.64 -23.73 -1.34
N LEU A 26 3.84 -22.44 -1.03
CA LEU A 26 4.82 -22.00 -0.03
C LEU A 26 4.28 -22.03 1.40
N ASP A 27 2.98 -21.85 1.54
CA ASP A 27 2.32 -21.62 2.82
C ASP A 27 0.88 -22.18 2.74
N GLU A 28 0.47 -22.99 3.71
CA GLU A 28 -0.84 -23.64 3.75
C GLU A 28 -1.98 -22.66 4.04
N ASP A 29 -1.69 -21.52 4.68
CA ASP A 29 -2.66 -20.49 5.02
C ASP A 29 -2.78 -19.42 3.94
N ARG A 30 -1.76 -19.30 3.07
CA ARG A 30 -1.70 -18.28 2.02
C ARG A 30 -1.79 -18.91 0.64
N LEU A 31 -2.46 -18.21 -0.29
CA LEU A 31 -2.53 -18.63 -1.69
C LEU A 31 -1.30 -18.12 -2.45
N VAL A 32 -0.12 -18.60 -2.03
CA VAL A 32 1.18 -18.24 -2.63
C VAL A 32 1.86 -19.49 -3.13
N PHE A 33 2.19 -19.49 -4.41
CA PHE A 33 2.77 -20.63 -5.12
C PHE A 33 4.11 -20.23 -5.73
N VAL A 34 5.11 -21.09 -5.65
CA VAL A 34 6.29 -21.05 -6.52
C VAL A 34 5.95 -21.84 -7.76
N LEU A 35 6.15 -21.22 -8.91
CA LEU A 35 5.90 -21.80 -10.22
C LEU A 35 7.23 -22.01 -10.94
N ASP A 36 7.41 -23.21 -11.47
CA ASP A 36 8.50 -23.51 -12.40
C ASP A 36 8.01 -23.28 -13.83
N VAL A 37 8.29 -22.09 -14.34
CA VAL A 37 7.83 -21.64 -15.66
C VAL A 37 8.76 -22.23 -16.71
N PRO A 38 8.22 -22.99 -17.69
CA PRO A 38 9.05 -23.49 -18.78
C PRO A 38 9.61 -22.30 -19.57
N PRO A 39 10.89 -22.34 -20.01
CA PRO A 39 11.44 -21.28 -20.86
C PRO A 39 10.65 -21.20 -22.17
N ASN A 40 10.48 -19.99 -22.71
CA ASN A 40 9.85 -19.81 -24.01
C ASN A 40 10.91 -20.04 -25.11
N PRO A 41 10.74 -21.03 -26.02
CA PRO A 41 11.71 -21.31 -27.07
C PRO A 41 12.03 -20.09 -27.95
N ILE A 42 11.02 -19.28 -28.26
CA ILE A 42 11.18 -18.06 -29.07
C ILE A 42 11.98 -17.02 -28.30
N ALA A 43 11.74 -16.88 -27.00
CA ALA A 43 12.50 -15.95 -26.15
C ALA A 43 13.97 -16.39 -26.04
N CYS A 44 14.23 -17.68 -25.81
CA CYS A 44 15.58 -18.24 -25.77
C CYS A 44 16.32 -18.03 -27.09
N TRP A 45 15.64 -18.25 -28.22
CA TRP A 45 16.19 -17.95 -29.53
C TRP A 45 16.52 -16.45 -29.65
N LEU A 46 15.56 -15.55 -29.40
CA LEU A 46 15.80 -14.09 -29.47
C LEU A 46 16.95 -13.63 -28.57
N SER A 47 17.01 -14.08 -27.32
CA SER A 47 18.09 -13.72 -26.38
C SER A 47 19.48 -14.14 -26.89
N SER A 48 19.57 -15.16 -27.76
CA SER A 48 20.84 -15.62 -28.33
C SER A 48 21.34 -14.72 -29.49
N TRP A 49 20.43 -14.00 -30.16
CA TRP A 49 20.76 -13.18 -31.34
C TRP A 49 20.76 -11.68 -31.07
N VAL A 50 20.06 -11.24 -30.02
CA VAL A 50 19.80 -9.82 -29.78
C VAL A 50 20.89 -9.20 -28.91
N PRO A 51 21.54 -8.10 -29.33
CA PRO A 51 22.50 -7.38 -28.51
C PRO A 51 21.90 -6.94 -27.16
N GLN A 52 22.74 -6.91 -26.12
CA GLN A 52 22.34 -6.59 -24.73
C GLN A 52 21.52 -5.29 -24.61
N LEU A 53 21.82 -4.28 -25.44
CA LEU A 53 21.12 -3.00 -25.47
C LEU A 53 19.64 -3.13 -25.86
N VAL A 54 19.34 -4.01 -26.82
CA VAL A 54 17.98 -4.24 -27.32
C VAL A 54 17.25 -5.25 -26.42
N HIS A 55 17.98 -6.12 -25.73
CA HIS A 55 17.38 -7.08 -24.78
C HIS A 55 16.55 -6.37 -23.72
N SER A 56 17.06 -5.30 -23.08
CA SER A 56 16.31 -4.51 -22.10
C SER A 56 15.00 -3.93 -22.65
N TRP A 57 14.98 -3.54 -23.93
CA TRP A 57 13.79 -3.03 -24.58
C TRP A 57 12.77 -4.14 -24.89
N LEU A 58 13.22 -5.29 -25.44
CA LEU A 58 12.36 -6.45 -25.68
C LEU A 58 11.71 -6.97 -24.40
N LEU A 59 12.47 -6.97 -23.32
CA LEU A 59 12.04 -7.32 -21.98
C LEU A 59 10.89 -6.43 -21.47
N GLN A 60 10.84 -5.16 -21.88
CA GLN A 60 9.76 -4.22 -21.55
C GLN A 60 8.53 -4.40 -22.45
N LEU A 61 8.73 -4.68 -23.75
CA LEU A 61 7.64 -4.84 -24.70
C LEU A 61 6.92 -6.18 -24.61
N LEU A 62 7.67 -7.27 -24.45
CA LEU A 62 7.18 -8.64 -24.45
C LEU A 62 7.52 -9.37 -23.15
N PRO A 63 7.16 -8.81 -21.98
CA PRO A 63 7.51 -9.41 -20.70
C PRO A 63 6.96 -10.84 -20.53
N GLU A 64 5.85 -11.17 -21.21
CA GLU A 64 5.30 -12.52 -21.21
C GLU A 64 6.24 -13.59 -21.75
N TRP A 65 7.16 -13.22 -22.65
CA TRP A 65 8.08 -14.16 -23.28
C TRP A 65 9.32 -14.40 -22.42
N PHE A 66 9.72 -13.40 -21.64
CA PHE A 66 10.92 -13.41 -20.82
C PHE A 66 10.61 -13.51 -19.32
N LEU A 67 9.66 -14.38 -18.97
CA LEU A 67 9.46 -14.74 -17.57
C LEU A 67 10.68 -15.55 -17.07
N PRO A 68 11.16 -15.27 -15.84
CA PRO A 68 12.13 -16.11 -15.16
C PRO A 68 11.63 -17.56 -15.07
N THR A 69 12.56 -18.52 -15.02
CA THR A 69 12.23 -19.95 -14.85
C THR A 69 11.51 -20.24 -13.55
N THR A 70 11.70 -19.40 -12.53
CA THR A 70 10.98 -19.52 -11.27
C THR A 70 10.31 -18.20 -10.91
N VAL A 71 9.00 -18.23 -10.75
CA VAL A 71 8.20 -17.07 -10.33
C VAL A 71 7.31 -17.43 -9.14
N VAL A 72 6.97 -16.44 -8.35
CA VAL A 72 6.00 -16.56 -7.26
C VAL A 72 4.66 -16.01 -7.74
N MET A 73 3.63 -16.86 -7.73
CA MET A 73 2.26 -16.47 -8.00
C MET A 73 1.52 -16.27 -6.69
N LYS A 74 0.97 -15.07 -6.48
CA LYS A 74 0.07 -14.78 -5.37
C LYS A 74 -1.35 -14.64 -5.91
N GLU A 75 -2.21 -15.59 -5.56
CA GLU A 75 -3.63 -15.53 -5.92
C GLU A 75 -4.40 -14.68 -4.91
N ARG A 76 -5.46 -14.02 -5.36
CA ARG A 76 -6.34 -13.21 -4.51
C ARG A 76 -7.12 -14.15 -3.57
N ASN A 77 -7.10 -13.86 -2.27
CA ASN A 77 -8.02 -14.51 -1.33
C ASN A 77 -9.44 -13.97 -1.62
N PRO A 78 -10.39 -14.83 -2.03
CA PRO A 78 -11.74 -14.38 -2.37
C PRO A 78 -12.48 -13.75 -1.18
N ALA A 79 -12.12 -14.11 0.06
CA ALA A 79 -12.73 -13.57 1.27
C ALA A 79 -12.30 -12.13 1.60
N LYS A 80 -11.22 -11.61 0.98
CA LYS A 80 -10.64 -10.29 1.28
C LYS A 80 -10.54 -9.42 0.03
N ALA A 81 -11.63 -9.31 -0.71
CA ALA A 81 -11.67 -8.60 -1.99
C ALA A 81 -11.15 -7.15 -1.88
N ASP A 82 -11.63 -6.37 -0.90
CA ASP A 82 -11.41 -4.92 -0.87
C ASP A 82 -9.94 -4.52 -0.58
N SER A 83 -9.23 -5.34 0.20
CA SER A 83 -7.81 -5.10 0.54
C SER A 83 -6.85 -5.14 -0.67
N TYR A 84 -7.28 -5.76 -1.77
CA TYR A 84 -6.41 -6.03 -2.91
C TYR A 84 -6.21 -4.79 -3.81
N GLU A 85 -7.25 -3.97 -3.96
CA GLU A 85 -7.19 -2.80 -4.84
C GLU A 85 -6.29 -1.70 -4.28
N THR A 86 -6.37 -1.46 -2.97
CA THR A 86 -5.52 -0.50 -2.26
C THR A 86 -4.05 -0.90 -2.32
N LYS A 87 -3.74 -2.19 -2.12
CA LYS A 87 -2.37 -2.74 -2.28
C LYS A 87 -1.89 -2.60 -3.72
N SER A 88 -2.76 -2.77 -4.72
CA SER A 88 -2.35 -2.68 -6.13
C SER A 88 -1.86 -1.30 -6.55
N LYS A 89 -2.46 -0.22 -6.02
CA LYS A 89 -2.10 1.17 -6.34
C LYS A 89 -0.73 1.56 -5.78
N HIS A 90 -0.46 1.26 -4.51
CA HIS A 90 0.79 1.66 -3.85
C HIS A 90 2.00 0.79 -4.22
N ILE A 91 1.80 -0.52 -4.44
CA ILE A 91 2.89 -1.43 -4.82
C ILE A 91 3.44 -1.10 -6.21
N GLY A 92 2.64 -0.50 -7.11
CA GLY A 92 3.11 -0.05 -8.43
C GLY A 92 4.19 1.03 -8.38
N ILE A 93 4.39 1.67 -7.23
CA ILE A 93 5.25 2.83 -7.06
C ILE A 93 6.66 2.45 -6.57
N PHE A 94 6.81 1.31 -5.89
CA PHE A 94 8.05 0.94 -5.20
C PHE A 94 8.85 -0.18 -5.85
N ASP A 95 8.29 -0.83 -6.86
CA ASP A 95 9.00 -1.86 -7.62
C ASP A 95 9.76 -1.27 -8.81
N LEU A 96 10.78 -0.46 -8.53
CA LEU A 96 11.65 0.15 -9.57
C LEU A 96 12.52 -0.88 -10.30
N SER A 97 12.57 -2.13 -9.83
CA SER A 97 13.46 -3.16 -10.38
C SER A 97 12.79 -4.44 -10.89
N ARG A 98 11.51 -4.71 -10.62
CA ARG A 98 10.88 -5.97 -11.04
C ARG A 98 9.57 -5.79 -11.77
N ARG A 99 9.39 -6.69 -12.75
CA ARG A 99 8.25 -6.72 -13.65
C ARG A 99 7.09 -7.41 -12.95
N ARG A 100 6.30 -6.63 -12.22
CA ARG A 100 5.03 -7.10 -11.69
C ARG A 100 4.05 -7.30 -12.83
N HIS A 101 3.40 -8.46 -12.81
CA HIS A 101 2.57 -8.90 -13.91
C HIS A 101 1.22 -9.37 -13.38
N GLN A 102 0.18 -8.56 -13.62
CA GLN A 102 -1.18 -8.90 -13.20
C GLN A 102 -1.79 -9.88 -14.19
N ILE A 103 -2.28 -11.02 -13.70
CA ILE A 103 -3.10 -11.97 -14.45
C ILE A 103 -4.57 -11.62 -14.16
N ARG A 104 -5.28 -11.14 -15.18
CA ARG A 104 -6.72 -10.81 -15.11
C ARG A 104 -7.63 -11.89 -15.69
N THR A 105 -7.08 -12.81 -16.50
CA THR A 105 -7.85 -13.78 -17.31
C THR A 105 -8.20 -15.08 -16.59
N ARG A 106 -8.05 -15.14 -15.26
CA ARG A 106 -8.43 -16.30 -14.44
C ARG A 106 -9.67 -15.99 -13.61
N PRO A 107 -10.46 -17.01 -13.20
CA PRO A 107 -11.58 -16.82 -12.27
C PRO A 107 -11.12 -16.13 -10.98
N THR A 108 -9.88 -16.41 -10.55
CA THR A 108 -9.23 -15.73 -9.43
C THR A 108 -8.08 -14.86 -9.94
N PRO A 109 -8.13 -13.53 -9.75
CA PRO A 109 -7.03 -12.64 -10.08
C PRO A 109 -5.75 -13.05 -9.36
N ALA A 110 -4.61 -12.97 -10.06
CA ALA A 110 -3.31 -13.30 -9.49
C ALA A 110 -2.24 -12.29 -9.92
N ILE A 111 -1.16 -12.24 -9.14
CA ILE A 111 0.05 -11.48 -9.47
C ILE A 111 1.20 -12.46 -9.62
N LEU A 112 1.91 -12.37 -10.73
CA LEU A 112 3.23 -12.98 -10.88
C LEU A 112 4.29 -11.99 -10.38
N LEU A 113 5.13 -12.50 -9.49
CA LEU A 113 6.29 -11.83 -8.94
C LEU A 113 7.50 -12.68 -9.28
N GLU A 114 8.60 -12.07 -9.66
CA GLU A 114 9.85 -12.80 -9.79
C GLU A 114 10.30 -13.34 -8.41
N LYS A 115 10.67 -14.62 -8.36
CA LYS A 115 11.26 -15.21 -7.16
C LYS A 115 12.58 -14.49 -6.92
N VAL A 116 12.75 -13.96 -5.72
CA VAL A 116 14.05 -13.47 -5.28
C VAL A 116 14.34 -14.00 -3.91
N GLU A 117 15.61 -14.19 -3.66
CA GLU A 117 16.12 -14.47 -2.34
C GLU A 117 15.93 -13.22 -1.50
N ARG A 118 14.97 -13.30 -0.59
CA ARG A 118 14.58 -12.20 0.30
C ARG A 118 15.00 -12.60 1.68
N VAL A 119 15.74 -11.73 2.34
CA VAL A 119 15.98 -11.86 3.78
C VAL A 119 15.18 -10.75 4.45
N SER A 120 14.26 -11.12 5.33
CA SER A 120 13.57 -10.12 6.15
C SER A 120 14.60 -9.33 6.95
N LEU A 121 14.43 -8.01 7.11
CA LEU A 121 15.30 -7.27 8.03
C LEU A 121 15.17 -7.81 9.46
N HIS A 122 14.03 -8.40 9.79
CA HIS A 122 13.83 -9.13 11.04
C HIS A 122 14.61 -10.46 11.11
N SER A 123 15.28 -10.92 10.07
CA SER A 123 16.07 -12.15 10.10
C SER A 123 17.57 -11.90 9.95
N LEU A 124 17.97 -10.64 9.80
CA LEU A 124 19.38 -10.28 9.68
C LEU A 124 20.13 -10.49 10.99
N SER A 125 21.41 -10.81 10.86
CA SER A 125 22.32 -10.93 12.00
C SER A 125 22.60 -9.57 12.65
N THR A 126 22.98 -9.56 13.93
CA THR A 126 23.33 -8.31 14.65
C THR A 126 24.41 -7.51 13.93
N GLN A 127 25.38 -8.19 13.31
CA GLN A 127 26.49 -7.56 12.59
C GLN A 127 25.99 -6.81 11.35
N GLU A 128 25.07 -7.39 10.60
CA GLU A 128 24.44 -6.73 9.46
C GLU A 128 23.53 -5.57 9.89
N LEU A 129 22.77 -5.75 10.97
CA LEU A 129 21.91 -4.69 11.53
C LEU A 129 22.71 -3.47 11.98
N LYS A 130 23.94 -3.67 12.48
CA LYS A 130 24.88 -2.58 12.87
C LYS A 130 25.55 -1.90 11.67
N SER A 131 25.38 -2.41 10.45
CA SER A 131 26.05 -1.87 9.27
C SER A 131 25.54 -0.45 8.96
N PRO A 132 26.43 0.56 8.82
CA PRO A 132 26.03 1.92 8.45
C PRO A 132 25.44 1.97 7.02
N PHE A 133 25.80 1.02 6.17
CA PHE A 133 25.23 0.90 4.83
C PHE A 133 23.75 0.56 4.86
N LEU A 134 23.32 -0.29 5.80
CA LEU A 134 21.91 -0.69 5.92
C LEU A 134 21.01 0.50 6.28
N LEU A 135 21.47 1.37 7.19
CA LEU A 135 20.76 2.61 7.52
C LEU A 135 20.68 3.57 6.33
N THR A 136 21.73 3.61 5.50
CA THR A 136 21.76 4.42 4.28
C THR A 136 20.79 3.88 3.22
N GLU A 137 20.75 2.56 3.03
CA GLU A 137 19.77 1.89 2.15
C GLU A 137 18.34 2.15 2.62
N LEU A 138 18.10 2.10 3.94
CA LEU A 138 16.79 2.33 4.55
C LEU A 138 16.33 3.78 4.39
N GLN A 139 17.25 4.73 4.63
CA GLN A 139 17.01 6.15 4.35
C GLN A 139 16.68 6.38 2.86
N GLY A 140 17.41 5.72 1.95
CA GLY A 140 17.15 5.78 0.51
C GLY A 140 15.75 5.29 0.15
N MET A 141 15.31 4.19 0.77
CA MET A 141 13.95 3.66 0.60
C MET A 141 12.88 4.62 1.15
N TYR A 142 13.06 5.22 2.33
CA TYR A 142 12.12 6.22 2.86
C TYR A 142 12.09 7.54 2.10
N ASN A 143 13.23 7.95 1.54
CA ASN A 143 13.30 9.09 0.62
C ASN A 143 12.48 8.79 -0.64
N LEU A 144 12.53 7.54 -1.14
CA LEU A 144 11.70 7.10 -2.25
C LEU A 144 10.22 7.10 -1.87
N LEU A 145 9.85 6.63 -0.67
CA LEU A 145 8.47 6.71 -0.15
C LEU A 145 7.95 8.16 -0.14
N THR A 146 8.77 9.05 0.40
CA THR A 146 8.48 10.48 0.49
C THR A 146 8.31 11.13 -0.89
N LYS A 147 9.25 10.88 -1.81
CA LYS A 147 9.20 11.41 -3.19
C LYS A 147 7.92 11.00 -3.92
N ASN A 148 7.40 9.83 -3.58
CA ASN A 148 6.21 9.26 -4.18
C ASN A 148 4.91 9.64 -3.46
N GLY A 149 4.99 10.45 -2.39
CA GLY A 149 3.81 10.86 -1.64
C GLY A 149 3.11 9.69 -0.93
N VAL A 150 3.87 8.71 -0.41
CA VAL A 150 3.31 7.54 0.28
C VAL A 150 3.93 7.41 1.67
N VAL A 151 3.08 7.14 2.67
CA VAL A 151 3.45 6.70 4.01
C VAL A 151 3.26 5.19 4.11
N HIS A 152 4.18 4.48 4.77
CA HIS A 152 4.07 3.02 4.89
C HIS A 152 2.93 2.61 5.82
N GLY A 153 2.80 3.28 6.97
CA GLY A 153 1.78 3.07 7.98
C GLY A 153 2.10 2.00 9.03
N ASP A 154 3.07 1.13 8.76
CA ASP A 154 3.53 0.10 9.72
C ASP A 154 5.05 -0.12 9.63
N PRO A 155 5.88 0.75 10.23
CA PRO A 155 7.33 0.74 10.09
C PRO A 155 7.97 -0.31 11.02
N ARG A 156 7.70 -1.60 10.75
CA ARG A 156 8.26 -2.75 11.50
C ARG A 156 9.28 -3.52 10.69
N LEU A 157 10.33 -4.06 11.31
CA LEU A 157 11.43 -4.75 10.60
C LEU A 157 10.97 -5.89 9.68
N HIS A 158 9.92 -6.62 10.04
CA HIS A 158 9.43 -7.74 9.21
C HIS A 158 8.72 -7.29 7.92
N ASN A 159 8.31 -6.02 7.87
CA ASN A 159 7.72 -5.39 6.68
C ASN A 159 8.78 -4.83 5.72
N PHE A 160 10.06 -5.08 5.99
CA PHE A 160 11.14 -4.71 5.10
C PHE A 160 11.96 -5.94 4.73
N LEU A 161 12.26 -6.06 3.44
CA LEU A 161 13.04 -7.15 2.90
C LEU A 161 14.31 -6.58 2.31
N ARG A 162 15.44 -7.23 2.59
CA ARG A 162 16.68 -7.03 1.88
C ARG A 162 16.68 -7.90 0.63
N ILE A 163 16.91 -7.27 -0.52
CA ILE A 163 17.03 -7.88 -1.82
C ILE A 163 18.35 -7.38 -2.41
N ASP A 164 19.34 -8.27 -2.49
CA ASP A 164 20.71 -7.93 -2.86
C ASP A 164 21.27 -6.76 -2.01
N LYS A 165 21.44 -5.58 -2.62
CA LYS A 165 21.96 -4.34 -2.00
C LYS A 165 20.89 -3.26 -1.85
N ARG A 166 19.64 -3.65 -1.69
CA ARG A 166 18.49 -2.75 -1.61
C ARG A 166 17.50 -3.22 -0.56
N ILE A 167 16.84 -2.27 0.08
CA ILE A 167 15.73 -2.54 1.00
C ILE A 167 14.42 -2.21 0.28
N VAL A 168 13.48 -3.15 0.37
CA VAL A 168 12.14 -3.03 -0.21
C VAL A 168 11.12 -3.15 0.91
N ALA A 169 10.26 -2.14 1.03
CA ALA A 169 9.10 -2.18 1.91
C ALA A 169 8.02 -3.11 1.34
N ILE A 170 7.33 -3.84 2.20
CA ILE A 170 6.24 -4.75 1.87
C ILE A 170 5.08 -4.50 2.82
N ASP A 171 3.90 -5.00 2.43
CA ASP A 171 2.68 -4.93 3.24
C ASP A 171 2.15 -3.51 3.51
N PHE A 172 1.90 -2.80 2.40
CA PHE A 172 1.24 -1.49 2.34
C PHE A 172 -0.26 -1.53 2.66
N GLU A 173 -0.69 -2.34 3.63
CA GLU A 173 -2.11 -2.38 4.01
C GLU A 173 -2.55 -1.18 4.84
N PHE A 174 -1.63 -0.64 5.63
CA PHE A 174 -1.81 0.58 6.42
C PHE A 174 -1.27 1.83 5.71
N SER A 175 -0.88 1.71 4.44
CA SER A 175 -0.30 2.84 3.71
C SER A 175 -1.35 3.88 3.38
N TYR A 176 -0.95 5.15 3.42
CA TYR A 176 -1.79 6.28 3.05
C TYR A 176 -0.99 7.34 2.29
N PRO A 177 -1.67 8.24 1.54
CA PRO A 177 -1.00 9.35 0.87
C PRO A 177 -0.30 10.27 1.88
N LEU A 178 0.95 10.61 1.60
CA LEU A 178 1.74 11.57 2.38
C LEU A 178 1.37 13.00 1.94
N PRO A 179 1.01 13.90 2.87
CA PRO A 179 0.84 15.32 2.57
C PRO A 179 2.11 15.93 1.98
N SER A 180 1.99 16.90 1.06
CA SER A 180 3.12 17.43 0.29
C SER A 180 4.18 18.17 1.13
N ASP A 181 3.82 18.61 2.33
CA ASP A 181 4.65 19.32 3.29
C ASP A 181 5.31 18.41 4.33
N VAL A 182 4.99 17.12 4.34
CA VAL A 182 5.46 16.15 5.33
C VAL A 182 6.47 15.18 4.72
N THR A 183 7.36 14.63 5.55
CA THR A 183 8.33 13.60 5.15
C THR A 183 8.17 12.36 6.02
N ASN A 184 8.60 11.18 5.53
CA ASN A 184 8.56 9.94 6.32
C ASN A 184 9.67 9.84 7.40
N LYS A 185 10.16 10.97 7.93
CA LYS A 185 11.22 10.99 8.94
C LYS A 185 10.81 10.28 10.23
N ASP A 186 9.58 10.47 10.68
CA ASP A 186 9.09 9.91 11.95
C ASP A 186 8.98 8.38 11.90
N GLU A 187 8.53 7.82 10.77
CA GLU A 187 8.51 6.37 10.54
C GLU A 187 9.93 5.78 10.53
N LEU A 188 10.86 6.47 9.87
CA LEU A 188 12.26 6.06 9.84
C LEU A 188 12.89 6.09 11.24
N GLU A 189 12.65 7.13 12.04
CA GLU A 189 13.15 7.20 13.42
C GLU A 189 12.56 6.08 14.29
N THR A 190 11.27 5.78 14.10
CA THR A 190 10.63 4.63 14.77
C THR A 190 11.34 3.32 14.45
N LEU A 191 11.65 3.09 13.17
CA LEU A 191 12.35 1.88 12.74
C LEU A 191 13.79 1.84 13.25
N LYS A 192 14.52 2.97 13.27
CA LYS A 192 15.87 3.07 13.89
C LYS A 192 15.85 2.71 15.37
N ILE A 193 14.81 3.12 16.10
CA ILE A 193 14.64 2.76 17.52
C ILE A 193 14.43 1.24 17.64
N GLU A 194 13.63 0.62 16.77
CA GLU A 194 13.44 -0.83 16.73
C GLU A 194 14.74 -1.58 16.46
N PHE A 195 15.53 -1.13 15.46
CA PHE A 195 16.88 -1.59 15.18
C PHE A 195 17.76 -1.59 16.44
N GLY A 196 17.81 -0.45 17.14
CA GLY A 196 18.61 -0.30 18.35
C GLY A 196 18.16 -1.22 19.48
N LYS A 197 16.84 -1.46 19.63
CA LYS A 197 16.30 -2.39 20.63
C LYS A 197 16.76 -3.82 20.36
N ARG A 198 16.64 -4.27 19.12
CA ARG A 198 17.04 -5.63 18.74
C ARG A 198 18.53 -5.88 18.92
N VAL A 199 19.35 -4.93 18.48
CA VAL A 199 20.81 -5.01 18.65
C VAL A 199 21.19 -5.13 20.12
N ARG A 200 20.50 -4.42 21.03
CA ARG A 200 20.74 -4.56 22.48
C ARG A 200 20.32 -5.92 23.03
N GLN A 201 19.15 -6.42 22.61
CA GLN A 201 18.64 -7.73 23.03
C GLN A 201 19.60 -8.88 22.67
N GLU A 202 20.14 -8.87 21.45
CA GLU A 202 21.04 -9.94 20.99
C GLU A 202 22.44 -9.88 21.62
N VAL A 203 22.92 -8.70 22.03
CA VAL A 203 24.23 -8.56 22.71
C VAL A 203 24.16 -9.01 24.18
N GLY A 204 22.97 -9.36 24.69
CA GLY A 204 22.83 -9.76 26.09
C GLY A 204 23.18 -8.63 27.05
N VAL A 205 23.10 -7.37 26.58
CA VAL A 205 23.05 -6.23 27.49
C VAL A 205 21.68 -6.31 28.13
N GLU A 206 21.59 -7.03 29.25
CA GLU A 206 20.52 -6.83 30.20
C GLU A 206 20.45 -5.32 30.42
N LEU A 207 19.34 -4.73 29.98
CA LEU A 207 19.03 -3.39 30.36
C LEU A 207 18.83 -3.45 31.87
N ASP A 208 19.87 -3.06 32.63
CA ASP A 208 19.62 -2.41 33.90
C ASP A 208 18.53 -1.39 33.61
N ASP A 209 17.38 -1.63 34.25
CA ASP A 209 16.07 -1.11 33.90
C ASP A 209 16.01 0.39 34.13
N ILE A 210 16.67 1.16 33.25
CA ILE A 210 16.45 2.60 33.05
C ILE A 210 15.48 2.74 31.87
N GLY A 211 14.55 1.79 31.73
CA GLY A 211 13.27 2.09 31.13
C GLY A 211 12.52 3.03 32.09
N PRO A 212 11.79 4.04 31.61
CA PRO A 212 10.71 4.58 32.44
C PRO A 212 9.88 3.37 32.90
N SER A 213 9.66 3.25 34.21
CA SER A 213 8.96 2.12 34.83
C SER A 213 7.74 1.72 34.00
N GLN A 214 7.30 0.46 34.04
CA GLN A 214 6.05 0.05 33.37
C GLN A 214 4.90 1.04 33.61
N ALA A 215 4.84 1.65 34.80
CA ALA A 215 3.93 2.76 35.12
C ALA A 215 4.05 3.96 34.16
N GLY A 216 5.26 4.40 33.81
CA GLY A 216 5.50 5.50 32.85
C GLY A 216 5.22 5.15 31.38
N ARG A 217 5.13 3.86 31.01
CA ARG A 217 4.64 3.44 29.69
C ARG A 217 3.12 3.38 29.64
N GLU A 218 2.48 2.87 30.69
CA GLU A 218 1.03 2.88 30.84
C GLU A 218 0.49 4.31 30.91
N GLU A 219 1.16 5.20 31.65
CA GLU A 219 0.78 6.62 31.77
C GLU A 219 0.90 7.35 30.42
N ARG A 220 1.96 7.09 29.63
CA ARG A 220 2.08 7.66 28.28
C ARG A 220 1.08 7.07 27.29
N GLY A 221 0.73 5.79 27.44
CA GLY A 221 -0.32 5.13 26.65
C GLY A 221 -1.68 5.76 26.94
N ALA A 222 -2.05 5.84 28.21
CA ALA A 222 -3.29 6.46 28.68
C ALA A 222 -3.38 7.94 28.27
N ARG A 223 -2.28 8.69 28.34
CA ARG A 223 -2.26 10.10 27.92
C ARG A 223 -2.47 10.26 26.41
N ARG A 224 -1.87 9.39 25.58
CA ARG A 224 -2.10 9.39 24.12
C ARG A 224 -3.52 8.99 23.77
N GLU A 225 -4.08 8.02 24.50
CA GLU A 225 -5.47 7.59 24.33
C GLU A 225 -6.44 8.71 24.72
N GLN A 226 -6.20 9.40 25.83
CA GLN A 226 -6.98 10.59 26.23
C GLN A 226 -6.87 11.72 25.21
N GLU A 227 -5.67 12.02 24.69
CA GLU A 227 -5.47 13.02 23.65
C GLU A 227 -6.19 12.64 22.35
N ALA A 228 -6.22 11.36 21.98
CA ALA A 228 -6.95 10.87 20.82
C ALA A 228 -8.47 10.99 21.00
N ILE A 229 -8.98 10.62 22.17
CA ILE A 229 -10.41 10.76 22.53
C ILE A 229 -10.81 12.23 22.53
N GLU A 230 -10.00 13.12 23.11
CA GLU A 230 -10.30 14.55 23.14
C GLU A 230 -10.27 15.17 21.74
N LYS A 231 -9.34 14.73 20.89
CA LYS A 231 -9.29 15.16 19.48
C LYS A 231 -10.54 14.73 18.72
N LEU A 232 -10.98 13.48 18.86
CA LEU A 232 -12.22 12.98 18.25
C LEU A 232 -13.44 13.76 18.73
N ARG A 233 -13.51 14.06 20.04
CA ARG A 233 -14.61 14.86 20.62
C ARG A 233 -14.66 16.27 20.02
N ARG A 234 -13.50 16.92 19.84
CA ARG A 234 -13.42 18.25 19.21
C ARG A 234 -13.81 18.22 17.73
N GLU A 235 -13.48 17.15 17.02
CA GLU A 235 -13.90 16.97 15.63
C GLU A 235 -15.42 16.74 15.52
N GLU A 236 -16.01 15.97 16.43
CA GLU A 236 -17.45 15.76 16.51
C GLU A 236 -18.21 17.06 16.84
N GLU A 237 -17.75 17.83 17.82
CA GLU A 237 -18.30 19.15 18.18
C GLU A 237 -18.25 20.13 16.98
N ARG A 238 -17.16 20.12 16.19
CA ARG A 238 -17.06 20.93 14.97
C ARG A 238 -18.05 20.47 13.90
N ALA A 239 -18.15 19.16 13.67
CA ALA A 239 -19.08 18.62 12.68
C ALA A 239 -20.54 18.87 13.05
N GLU A 240 -20.89 18.85 14.35
CA GLU A 240 -22.22 19.20 14.83
C GLU A 240 -22.53 20.69 14.63
N LYS A 241 -21.57 21.57 14.93
CA LYS A 241 -21.70 23.00 14.66
C LYS A 241 -21.93 23.29 13.17
N GLU A 242 -21.16 22.66 12.29
CA GLU A 242 -21.36 22.81 10.83
C GLU A 242 -22.74 22.32 10.37
N ARG A 243 -23.30 21.27 11.01
CA ARG A 243 -24.66 20.80 10.73
C ARG A 243 -25.73 21.79 11.17
N LEU A 244 -25.54 22.44 12.33
CA LEU A 244 -26.42 23.50 12.82
C LEU A 244 -26.40 24.71 11.89
N ASP A 245 -25.21 25.21 11.56
CA ASP A 245 -25.03 26.37 10.66
C ASP A 245 -25.67 26.11 9.29
N LYS A 246 -25.58 24.87 8.77
CA LYS A 246 -26.22 24.47 7.51
C LYS A 246 -27.74 24.44 7.60
N LYS A 247 -28.30 24.03 8.74
CA LYS A 247 -29.75 23.98 8.97
C LYS A 247 -30.35 25.37 9.05
N ASP A 248 -29.64 26.31 9.66
CA ASP A 248 -30.05 27.72 9.71
C ASP A 248 -30.04 28.31 8.29
N LEU A 249 -28.98 28.05 7.51
CA LEU A 249 -28.92 28.48 6.11
C LEU A 249 -30.06 27.90 5.25
N ASP A 250 -30.39 26.62 5.42
CA ASP A 250 -31.51 25.99 4.70
C ASP A 250 -32.86 26.60 5.08
N THR A 251 -33.00 27.05 6.34
CA THR A 251 -34.20 27.75 6.83
C THR A 251 -34.34 29.13 6.18
N ASP A 252 -33.27 29.91 6.14
CA ASP A 252 -33.23 31.22 5.47
C ASP A 252 -33.53 31.11 3.97
N ILE A 253 -32.97 30.09 3.30
CA ILE A 253 -33.25 29.82 1.88
C ILE A 253 -34.73 29.51 1.66
N MET A 254 -35.36 28.76 2.56
CA MET A 254 -36.79 28.43 2.48
C MET A 254 -37.68 29.67 2.68
N GLU A 255 -37.30 30.58 3.57
CA GLU A 255 -38.00 31.84 3.80
C GLU A 255 -37.89 32.77 2.59
N MET A 256 -36.68 32.99 2.05
CA MET A 256 -36.48 33.77 0.82
C MET A 256 -37.29 33.21 -0.36
N LYS A 257 -37.35 31.88 -0.51
CA LYS A 257 -38.18 31.26 -1.57
C LYS A 257 -39.67 31.53 -1.38
N ARG A 258 -40.16 31.61 -0.14
CA ARG A 258 -41.56 31.96 0.17
C ARG A 258 -41.84 33.42 -0.20
N GLU A 259 -40.96 34.35 0.17
CA GLU A 259 -41.10 35.77 -0.20
C GLU A 259 -41.08 35.99 -1.71
N ILE A 260 -40.15 35.33 -2.42
CA ILE A 260 -40.09 35.42 -3.90
C ILE A 260 -41.39 34.91 -4.52
N LYS A 261 -41.98 33.83 -3.97
CA LYS A 261 -43.25 33.28 -4.46
C LYS A 261 -44.41 34.24 -4.21
N GLU A 262 -44.41 34.96 -3.09
CA GLU A 262 -45.41 35.99 -2.78
C GLU A 262 -45.29 37.19 -3.71
N LYS A 263 -44.10 37.79 -3.85
CA LYS A 263 -43.87 38.90 -4.78
C LYS A 263 -44.21 38.55 -6.23
N LYS A 264 -43.98 37.30 -6.65
CA LYS A 264 -44.40 36.83 -7.98
C LYS A 264 -45.92 36.82 -8.16
N ARG A 265 -46.69 36.52 -7.12
CA ARG A 265 -48.17 36.57 -7.17
C ARG A 265 -48.63 38.03 -7.31
N ASP A 266 -48.08 38.93 -6.51
CA ASP A 266 -48.43 40.37 -6.56
C ASP A 266 -48.13 40.97 -7.94
N ILE A 267 -46.99 40.64 -8.54
CA ILE A 267 -46.63 41.09 -9.89
C ILE A 267 -47.65 40.59 -10.93
N VAL A 268 -48.13 39.36 -10.82
CA VAL A 268 -49.14 38.80 -11.74
C VAL A 268 -50.48 39.53 -11.58
N GLU A 269 -50.88 39.82 -10.35
CA GLU A 269 -52.10 40.57 -10.05
C GLU A 269 -52.03 42.01 -10.58
N LEU A 270 -50.92 42.72 -10.35
CA LEU A 270 -50.67 44.05 -10.90
C LEU A 270 -50.71 44.05 -12.43
N LYS A 271 -50.11 43.05 -13.08
CA LYS A 271 -50.19 42.90 -14.55
C LYS A 271 -51.62 42.71 -15.04
N HIS A 272 -52.46 42.00 -14.29
CA HIS A 272 -53.88 41.85 -14.62
C HIS A 272 -54.62 43.19 -14.53
N GLN A 273 -54.43 43.93 -13.43
CA GLN A 273 -55.05 45.24 -13.22
C GLN A 273 -54.65 46.27 -14.29
N VAL A 274 -53.38 46.29 -14.70
CA VAL A 274 -52.91 47.17 -15.78
C VAL A 274 -53.61 46.81 -17.10
N LYS A 275 -53.69 45.51 -17.42
CA LYS A 275 -54.35 45.03 -18.64
C LYS A 275 -55.85 45.34 -18.67
N GLU A 276 -56.52 45.39 -17.53
CA GLU A 276 -57.92 45.82 -17.43
C GLU A 276 -58.10 47.32 -17.64
N LYS A 277 -57.16 48.15 -17.17
CA LYS A 277 -57.19 49.60 -17.38
C LYS A 277 -56.88 50.05 -18.81
N GLU A 278 -56.22 49.20 -19.59
CA GLU A 278 -55.93 49.45 -21.00
C GLU A 278 -57.09 49.12 -21.95
N LYS A 279 -58.18 48.51 -21.44
CA LYS A 279 -59.41 48.22 -22.19
C LYS A 279 -60.46 49.32 -22.00
#